data_AF-A0A1Q8E516-F1
#
_entry.id   AF-A0A1Q8E516-F1
#
_cell.length_a   1.000
_cell.length_b   1.000
_cell.length_c   1.000
_cell.angle_alpha   90.00
_cell.angle_beta   90.00
_cell.angle_gamma   90.00
#
_symmetry.space_group_name_H-M   'P 1'
#
loop_
_entity.id
_entity.type
_entity.pdbx_description
1 polymer ?
#
loop_
_entity_poly.entity_id
_entity_poly.type
_entity_poly.pdbx_seq_one_letter_code
_entity_poly.pdbx_strand_id
1 'polypeptide(L)'
;MEEIVTAEYTSSITATGTNYTITNSYTPKKITLIGSKVWNDADNQDGIRPSSITVHLFANGVDTGKTAVASEATGWKYSFEDLDQYQNGKLIDYTVQEEAVPGYTTQIDGTLITNSHVPKETPPAPKEDETSRNPKPSHKKVLPATNSTTSVGLLVVGLVLLAGLAIYLAKRGR
;
A
#
# COMPACT_ATOMS: atom_id res chain seq x y z
N MET A 1 19.16 -49.47 12.76
CA MET A 1 18.04 -48.58 12.40
C MET A 1 18.64 -47.22 12.18
N GLU A 2 18.56 -46.72 10.96
CA GLU A 2 19.06 -45.40 10.59
C GLU A 2 17.81 -44.52 10.44
N GLU A 3 17.66 -43.52 11.32
CA GLU A 3 16.55 -42.57 11.27
C GLU A 3 16.91 -41.51 10.23
N ILE A 4 16.07 -41.33 9.21
CA ILE A 4 16.29 -40.32 8.17
C ILE A 4 15.92 -38.96 8.77
N VAL A 5 16.95 -38.20 9.17
CA VAL A 5 16.79 -36.86 9.72
C VAL A 5 16.49 -35.89 8.58
N THR A 6 15.28 -35.34 8.52
CA THR A 6 14.95 -34.21 7.63
C THR A 6 15.34 -32.90 8.31
N ALA A 7 15.64 -31.84 7.55
CA ALA A 7 16.25 -30.60 8.06
C ALA A 7 15.47 -29.87 9.18
N GLU A 8 14.21 -30.23 9.43
CA GLU A 8 13.37 -29.63 10.47
C GLU A 8 13.39 -30.39 11.81
N TYR A 9 14.06 -31.54 11.85
CA TYR A 9 14.17 -32.39 13.02
C TYR A 9 15.63 -32.55 13.45
N THR A 10 15.89 -32.53 14.75
CA THR A 10 17.17 -32.95 15.32
C THR A 10 16.94 -34.16 16.22
N SER A 11 17.64 -35.25 15.93
CA SER A 11 17.60 -36.47 16.73
C SER A 11 18.82 -36.53 17.64
N SER A 12 18.62 -36.82 18.92
CA SER A 12 19.71 -37.14 19.86
C SER A 12 19.46 -38.48 20.53
N ILE A 13 20.52 -39.23 20.78
CA ILE A 13 20.47 -40.50 21.49
C ILE A 13 21.25 -40.33 22.79
N THR A 14 20.60 -40.59 23.93
CA THR A 14 21.22 -40.55 25.25
C THR A 14 21.21 -41.95 25.86
N ALA A 15 22.37 -42.45 26.27
CA ALA A 15 22.49 -43.72 26.97
C ALA A 15 22.48 -43.51 28.49
N THR A 16 21.74 -44.34 29.23
CA THR A 16 21.73 -44.36 30.70
C THR A 16 21.76 -45.80 31.18
N GLY A 17 22.95 -46.28 31.55
CA GLY A 17 23.17 -47.71 31.82
C GLY A 17 22.99 -48.53 30.54
N THR A 18 22.06 -49.50 30.56
CA THR A 18 21.68 -50.30 29.39
C THR A 18 20.51 -49.71 28.59
N ASN A 19 19.94 -48.58 29.03
CA ASN A 19 18.81 -47.93 28.37
C ASN A 19 19.30 -46.89 27.36
N TYR A 20 18.57 -46.78 26.24
CA TYR A 20 18.77 -45.74 25.24
C TYR A 20 17.49 -44.92 25.11
N THR A 21 17.62 -43.60 25.24
CA THR A 21 16.55 -42.64 24.97
C THR A 21 16.84 -41.96 23.64
N ILE A 22 15.92 -42.08 22.70
CA ILE A 22 15.94 -41.35 21.43
C ILE A 22 15.04 -40.14 21.60
N THR A 23 15.60 -38.94 21.47
CA THR A 23 14.85 -37.68 21.51
C THR A 23 14.83 -37.11 20.10
N ASN A 24 13.64 -36.91 19.55
CA ASN A 24 13.47 -36.18 18.32
C ASN A 24 12.88 -34.79 18.64
N SER A 25 13.54 -33.74 18.18
CA SER A 25 13.17 -32.35 18.41
C SER A 25 12.80 -31.69 17.09
N TYR A 26 11.58 -31.15 17.01
CA TYR A 26 11.08 -30.42 15.84
C TYR A 26 11.21 -28.90 16.06
N THR A 27 11.72 -28.19 15.05
CA THR A 27 11.71 -26.72 15.05
C THR A 27 10.68 -26.23 14.02
N PRO A 28 9.51 -25.70 14.45
CA PRO A 28 8.50 -25.21 13.52
C PRO A 28 9.04 -24.10 12.63
N LYS A 29 8.79 -24.22 11.33
CA LYS A 29 9.17 -23.18 10.38
C LYS A 29 8.29 -21.94 10.56
N LYS A 30 8.93 -20.77 10.61
CA LYS A 30 8.28 -19.46 10.70
C LYS A 30 8.27 -18.74 9.35
N ILE A 31 7.27 -17.88 9.13
CA ILE A 31 7.14 -17.01 7.96
C ILE A 31 6.83 -15.56 8.36
N THR A 32 7.05 -14.66 7.42
CA THR A 32 6.59 -13.27 7.49
C THR A 32 5.54 -13.03 6.42
N LEU A 33 4.36 -12.53 6.81
CA LEU A 33 3.33 -12.09 5.88
C LEU A 33 3.48 -10.58 5.68
N ILE A 34 3.58 -10.14 4.43
CA ILE A 34 3.71 -8.71 4.07
C ILE A 34 2.49 -8.32 3.25
N GLY A 35 1.93 -7.14 3.54
CA GLY A 35 0.83 -6.56 2.80
C GLY A 35 1.02 -5.08 2.53
N SER A 36 0.12 -4.54 1.71
CA SER A 36 0.13 -3.14 1.34
C SER A 36 -1.28 -2.58 1.23
N LYS A 37 -1.36 -1.25 1.28
CA LYS A 37 -2.58 -0.47 1.21
C LYS A 37 -2.52 0.50 0.03
N VAL A 38 -3.62 0.55 -0.71
CA VAL A 38 -3.86 1.53 -1.78
C VAL A 38 -5.13 2.33 -1.47
N TRP A 39 -5.09 3.61 -1.82
CA TRP A 39 -6.21 4.53 -1.73
C TRP A 39 -6.70 4.89 -3.13
N ASN A 40 -8.01 4.75 -3.34
CA ASN A 40 -8.71 5.17 -4.55
C ASN A 40 -9.71 6.28 -4.15
N ASP A 41 -9.20 7.50 -3.95
CA ASP A 41 -9.93 8.63 -3.36
C ASP A 41 -9.54 9.99 -3.96
N ALA A 42 -9.14 9.99 -5.24
CA ALA A 42 -8.70 11.19 -5.96
C ALA A 42 -7.62 11.98 -5.22
N ASP A 43 -6.60 11.28 -4.72
CA ASP A 43 -5.49 11.84 -3.94
C ASP A 43 -5.96 12.61 -2.69
N ASN A 44 -6.88 12.00 -1.94
CA ASN A 44 -7.46 12.57 -0.73
C ASN A 44 -8.15 13.93 -0.97
N GLN A 45 -8.83 14.10 -2.10
CA GLN A 45 -9.52 15.36 -2.47
C GLN A 45 -10.41 15.91 -1.35
N ASP A 46 -11.15 15.03 -0.67
CA ASP A 46 -12.11 15.41 0.37
C ASP A 46 -11.46 15.54 1.77
N GLY A 47 -10.17 15.24 1.90
CA GLY A 47 -9.41 15.38 3.15
C GLY A 47 -9.82 14.42 4.27
N ILE A 48 -10.57 13.36 3.97
CA ILE A 48 -11.11 12.42 4.96
C ILE A 48 -10.23 11.18 5.18
N ARG A 49 -9.14 11.02 4.42
CA ARG A 49 -8.24 9.88 4.57
C ARG A 49 -7.65 9.89 6.00
N PRO A 50 -7.78 8.79 6.77
CA PRO A 50 -7.19 8.72 8.09
C PRO A 50 -5.66 8.70 8.01
N SER A 51 -4.99 9.06 9.10
CA SER A 51 -3.53 9.00 9.20
C SER A 51 -2.98 7.57 9.16
N SER A 52 -3.81 6.58 9.50
CA SER A 52 -3.45 5.17 9.56
C SER A 52 -4.68 4.27 9.49
N ILE A 53 -4.46 3.00 9.20
CA ILE A 53 -5.44 1.92 9.32
C ILE A 53 -4.91 0.81 10.23
N THR A 54 -5.82 0.05 10.82
CA THR A 54 -5.51 -1.18 11.56
C THR A 54 -5.90 -2.38 10.70
N VAL A 55 -4.98 -3.34 10.58
CA VAL A 55 -5.19 -4.60 9.87
C VAL A 55 -5.12 -5.74 10.86
N HIS A 56 -6.11 -6.62 10.84
CA HIS A 56 -6.22 -7.84 11.66
C HIS A 56 -5.76 -9.06 10.88
N LEU A 57 -5.04 -9.96 11.54
CA LEU A 57 -4.59 -11.24 10.97
C LEU A 57 -5.51 -12.38 11.39
N PHE A 58 -5.95 -13.16 10.40
CA PHE A 58 -6.73 -14.37 10.60
C PHE A 58 -5.90 -15.59 10.19
N ALA A 59 -6.00 -16.67 10.96
CA ALA A 59 -5.41 -17.96 10.66
C ALA A 59 -6.51 -19.01 10.54
N ASN A 60 -6.60 -19.66 9.38
CA ASN A 60 -7.67 -20.62 9.07
C ASN A 60 -9.08 -20.07 9.33
N GLY A 61 -9.29 -18.78 8.99
CA GLY A 61 -10.56 -18.07 9.20
C GLY A 61 -10.85 -17.63 10.64
N VAL A 62 -9.93 -17.83 11.59
CA VAL A 62 -10.07 -17.42 13.00
C VAL A 62 -9.17 -16.24 13.28
N ASP A 63 -9.71 -15.22 13.95
CA ASP A 63 -8.94 -14.06 14.38
C ASP A 63 -7.81 -14.48 15.35
N THR A 64 -6.59 -14.05 15.06
CA THR A 64 -5.41 -14.32 15.89
C THR A 64 -5.23 -13.31 17.01
N GLY A 65 -5.97 -12.18 16.98
CA GLY A 65 -5.79 -11.03 17.85
C GLY A 65 -4.53 -10.20 17.54
N LYS A 66 -3.77 -10.57 16.51
CA LYS A 66 -2.62 -9.79 16.05
C LYS A 66 -3.09 -8.69 15.11
N THR A 67 -2.58 -7.49 15.34
CA THR A 67 -2.83 -6.33 14.48
C THR A 67 -1.53 -5.73 13.95
N ALA A 68 -1.63 -5.08 12.80
CA ALA A 68 -0.57 -4.29 12.20
C ALA A 68 -1.13 -2.94 11.74
N VAL A 69 -0.28 -1.91 11.75
CA VAL A 69 -0.67 -0.54 11.36
C VAL A 69 -0.01 -0.20 10.03
N ALA A 70 -0.81 0.30 9.09
CA ALA A 70 -0.31 0.92 7.86
C ALA A 70 -0.61 2.42 7.88
N SER A 71 0.37 3.23 7.49
CA SER A 71 0.28 4.70 7.47
C SER A 71 1.15 5.28 6.37
N GLU A 72 1.07 6.59 6.15
CA GLU A 72 1.98 7.28 5.23
C GLU A 72 3.46 7.09 5.63
N ALA A 73 3.76 7.10 6.94
CA ALA A 73 5.12 6.88 7.46
C ALA A 73 5.68 5.48 7.13
N THR A 74 4.81 4.47 6.99
CA THR A 74 5.21 3.11 6.56
C THR A 74 5.15 2.93 5.05
N GLY A 75 4.86 3.99 4.29
CA GLY A 75 4.60 3.90 2.86
C GLY A 75 3.39 3.01 2.56
N TRP A 76 2.40 3.02 3.44
CA TRP A 76 1.19 2.19 3.36
C TRP A 76 1.48 0.69 3.27
N LYS A 77 2.50 0.23 3.98
CA LYS A 77 2.85 -1.19 4.13
C LYS A 77 2.65 -1.65 5.57
N TYR A 78 2.44 -2.95 5.73
CA TYR A 78 2.34 -3.64 7.02
C TYR A 78 2.91 -5.06 6.91
N SER A 79 3.29 -5.63 8.06
CA SER A 79 3.79 -6.99 8.14
C SER A 79 3.37 -7.69 9.43
N PHE A 80 3.33 -9.02 9.37
CA PHE A 80 3.20 -9.90 10.52
C PHE A 80 4.36 -10.89 10.50
N GLU A 81 5.20 -10.86 11.53
CA GLU A 81 6.41 -11.68 11.66
C GLU A 81 6.19 -12.87 12.59
N ASP A 82 7.12 -13.82 12.56
CA ASP A 82 7.14 -15.01 13.42
C ASP A 82 5.87 -15.87 13.40
N LEU A 83 5.19 -15.91 12.25
CA LEU A 83 4.00 -16.71 12.03
C LEU A 83 4.37 -18.17 11.79
N ASP A 84 3.69 -19.10 12.44
CA ASP A 84 3.87 -20.52 12.16
C ASP A 84 3.47 -20.83 10.71
N GLN A 85 4.28 -21.59 9.97
CA GLN A 85 3.89 -22.01 8.63
C GLN A 85 2.83 -23.13 8.68
N TYR A 86 2.89 -23.98 9.71
CA TYR A 86 2.06 -25.17 9.83
C TYR A 86 1.38 -25.25 11.19
N GLN A 87 0.14 -25.75 11.20
CA GLN A 87 -0.59 -26.15 12.40
C GLN A 87 -1.04 -27.59 12.22
N ASN A 88 -0.67 -28.47 13.17
CA ASN A 88 -1.03 -29.90 13.13
C ASN A 88 -0.65 -30.58 11.80
N GLY A 89 0.53 -30.24 11.26
CA GLY A 89 1.05 -30.79 10.00
C GLY A 89 0.38 -30.28 8.72
N LYS A 90 -0.54 -29.29 8.81
CA LYS A 90 -1.19 -28.65 7.65
C LYS A 90 -0.75 -27.20 7.53
N LEU A 91 -0.62 -26.71 6.29
CA LEU A 91 -0.30 -25.31 6.02
C LEU A 91 -1.40 -24.42 6.61
N ILE A 92 -1.01 -23.36 7.32
CA ILE A 92 -1.97 -22.37 7.82
C ILE A 92 -2.36 -21.43 6.68
N ASP A 93 -3.67 -21.24 6.51
CA ASP A 93 -4.20 -20.22 5.61
C ASP A 93 -4.29 -18.87 6.33
N TYR A 94 -3.38 -17.96 6.00
CA TYR A 94 -3.37 -16.61 6.57
C TYR A 94 -4.12 -15.63 5.67
N THR A 95 -5.08 -14.92 6.27
CA THR A 95 -5.85 -13.85 5.61
C THR A 95 -5.84 -12.60 6.47
N VAL A 96 -6.23 -11.47 5.87
CA VAL A 96 -6.25 -10.17 6.54
C VAL A 96 -7.63 -9.53 6.45
N GLN A 97 -7.97 -8.71 7.44
CA GLN A 97 -9.14 -7.84 7.42
C GLN A 97 -8.76 -6.44 7.89
N GLU A 98 -9.41 -5.43 7.32
CA GLU A 98 -9.23 -4.04 7.76
C GLU A 98 -10.32 -3.67 8.77
N GLU A 99 -9.98 -2.90 9.80
CA GLU A 99 -11.01 -2.19 10.56
C GLU A 99 -11.76 -1.21 9.66
N ALA A 100 -13.08 -1.16 9.81
CA ALA A 100 -13.92 -0.32 8.95
C ALA A 100 -13.45 1.15 8.99
N VAL A 101 -13.13 1.70 7.82
CA VAL A 101 -12.75 3.11 7.68
C VAL A 101 -13.98 3.93 7.28
N PRO A 102 -14.43 4.90 8.11
CA PRO A 102 -15.61 5.70 7.81
C PRO A 102 -15.51 6.41 6.45
N GLY A 103 -16.54 6.29 5.62
CA GLY A 103 -16.61 6.93 4.30
C GLY A 103 -15.93 6.16 3.17
N TYR A 104 -15.33 4.99 3.45
CA TYR A 104 -14.67 4.17 2.45
C TYR A 104 -15.31 2.79 2.30
N THR A 105 -15.16 2.22 1.10
CA THR A 105 -15.44 0.80 0.84
C THR A 105 -14.13 0.04 0.68
N THR A 106 -13.98 -1.05 1.42
CA THR A 106 -12.77 -1.87 1.45
C THR A 106 -12.88 -3.07 0.50
N GLN A 107 -11.84 -3.33 -0.28
CA GLN A 107 -11.63 -4.55 -1.05
C GLN A 107 -10.27 -5.17 -0.68
N ILE A 108 -10.22 -6.48 -0.55
CA ILE A 108 -8.99 -7.21 -0.19
C ILE A 108 -8.72 -8.27 -1.26
N ASP A 109 -7.52 -8.23 -1.85
CA ASP A 109 -6.99 -9.24 -2.79
C ASP A 109 -5.68 -9.79 -2.23
N GLY A 110 -5.74 -11.00 -1.66
CA GLY A 110 -4.65 -11.56 -0.87
C GLY A 110 -4.31 -10.67 0.33
N THR A 111 -3.15 -9.99 0.29
CA THR A 111 -2.70 -9.03 1.29
C THR A 111 -2.66 -7.58 0.79
N LEU A 112 -3.22 -7.32 -0.40
CA LEU A 112 -3.44 -5.97 -0.89
C LEU A 112 -4.81 -5.49 -0.45
N ILE A 113 -4.84 -4.40 0.34
CA ILE A 113 -6.08 -3.74 0.73
C ILE A 113 -6.27 -2.50 -0.13
N THR A 114 -7.45 -2.29 -0.69
CA THR A 114 -7.83 -1.08 -1.44
C THR A 114 -9.02 -0.43 -0.77
N ASN A 115 -8.90 0.84 -0.37
CA ASN A 115 -10.06 1.64 0.06
C ASN A 115 -10.47 2.60 -1.04
N SER A 116 -11.73 2.54 -1.43
CA SER A 116 -12.33 3.45 -2.41
C SER A 116 -13.27 4.44 -1.73
N HIS A 117 -13.17 5.70 -2.12
CA HIS A 117 -14.09 6.77 -1.76
C HIS A 117 -14.58 7.45 -3.03
N VAL A 118 -15.88 7.74 -3.10
CA VAL A 118 -16.45 8.51 -4.20
C VAL A 118 -16.39 9.99 -3.79
N PRO A 119 -15.53 10.81 -4.43
CA PRO A 119 -15.39 12.21 -4.05
C PRO A 119 -16.69 12.98 -4.24
N LYS A 120 -16.93 13.96 -3.39
CA LYS A 120 -18.02 14.91 -3.62
C LYS A 120 -17.68 15.77 -4.84
N GLU A 121 -18.68 16.01 -5.69
CA GLU A 121 -18.54 17.02 -6.73
C GLU A 121 -18.39 18.40 -6.07
N THR A 122 -17.27 19.07 -6.34
CA THR A 122 -17.14 20.48 -6.00
C THR A 122 -18.09 21.26 -6.91
N PRO A 123 -19.03 22.06 -6.35
CA PRO A 123 -19.87 22.91 -7.19
C PRO A 123 -18.99 23.77 -8.10
N PRO A 124 -19.35 23.95 -9.38
CA PRO A 124 -18.60 24.84 -10.26
C PRO A 124 -18.49 26.20 -9.56
N ALA A 125 -17.28 26.77 -9.57
CA ALA A 125 -17.04 28.09 -9.02
C ALA A 125 -18.13 29.05 -9.50
N PRO A 126 -18.72 29.89 -8.61
CA PRO A 126 -19.68 30.89 -9.04
C PRO A 126 -19.06 31.67 -10.19
N LYS A 127 -19.71 31.64 -11.37
CA LYS A 127 -19.32 32.52 -12.47
C LYS A 127 -19.38 33.93 -11.90
N GLU A 128 -18.25 34.63 -11.84
CA GLU A 128 -18.27 36.06 -11.51
C GLU A 128 -19.22 36.75 -12.51
N ASP A 129 -20.30 37.29 -11.98
CA ASP A 129 -21.25 38.09 -12.76
C ASP A 129 -20.59 39.44 -13.05
N GLU A 130 -20.00 39.58 -14.24
CA GLU A 130 -19.47 40.84 -14.77
C GLU A 130 -20.59 41.82 -15.18
N THR A 131 -21.64 41.99 -14.37
CA THR A 131 -22.73 42.93 -14.66
C THR A 131 -23.01 43.89 -13.51
N SER A 132 -22.08 44.80 -13.23
CA SER A 132 -22.39 46.20 -12.84
C SER A 132 -21.11 46.95 -12.45
N ARG A 133 -20.68 47.90 -13.29
CA ARG A 133 -19.95 49.14 -12.90
C ARG A 133 -19.75 50.05 -14.13
N ASN A 134 -20.56 51.10 -14.27
CA ASN A 134 -20.33 52.25 -15.16
C ASN A 134 -19.68 53.41 -14.34
N PRO A 135 -18.98 54.42 -14.92
CA PRO A 135 -17.61 54.77 -14.52
C PRO A 135 -17.46 56.17 -13.88
N LYS A 136 -16.32 56.41 -13.18
CA LYS A 136 -15.83 57.74 -12.79
C LYS A 136 -14.28 57.78 -12.86
N PRO A 137 -13.61 58.88 -13.26
CA PRO A 137 -12.41 58.78 -14.09
C PRO A 137 -11.05 58.83 -13.37
N SER A 138 -10.08 58.17 -14.03
CA SER A 138 -8.66 58.51 -14.22
C SER A 138 -7.74 58.72 -13.01
N HIS A 139 -6.75 57.81 -12.89
CA HIS A 139 -5.33 58.20 -12.90
C HIS A 139 -4.52 57.21 -13.76
N LYS A 140 -3.81 57.74 -14.76
CA LYS A 140 -2.99 57.01 -15.74
C LYS A 140 -1.65 56.56 -15.13
N LYS A 141 -1.24 55.33 -15.43
CA LYS A 141 0.17 54.98 -15.72
C LYS A 141 0.16 53.93 -16.84
N VAL A 142 0.96 54.17 -17.88
CA VAL A 142 0.95 53.47 -19.18
C VAL A 142 2.19 52.58 -19.31
N LEU A 143 2.05 51.45 -20.04
CA LEU A 143 2.94 50.83 -21.08
C LEU A 143 3.03 49.29 -20.94
N PRO A 144 3.25 48.49 -22.01
CA PRO A 144 2.59 48.41 -23.33
C PRO A 144 1.87 47.05 -23.58
N ALA A 145 1.00 47.01 -24.60
CA ALA A 145 0.34 45.81 -25.14
C ALA A 145 1.32 44.92 -25.93
N THR A 146 1.18 43.59 -25.99
CA THR A 146 0.31 42.90 -26.98
C THR A 146 -0.29 41.58 -26.44
N ASN A 147 -1.62 41.50 -26.34
CA ASN A 147 -2.35 40.25 -26.48
C ASN A 147 -3.10 40.28 -27.83
N SER A 148 -2.51 39.64 -28.83
CA SER A 148 -3.16 39.41 -30.12
C SER A 148 -3.96 38.09 -30.07
N THR A 149 -5.28 38.23 -30.16
CA THR A 149 -6.19 37.51 -31.07
C THR A 149 -5.97 36.00 -31.31
N THR A 150 -6.99 35.19 -30.98
CA THR A 150 -7.93 34.54 -31.93
C THR A 150 -8.42 33.19 -31.39
N SER A 151 -9.73 32.99 -31.54
CA SER A 151 -10.45 31.76 -31.28
C SER A 151 -9.99 30.58 -32.18
N VAL A 152 -10.40 29.37 -31.75
CA VAL A 152 -10.45 28.09 -32.49
C VAL A 152 -9.17 27.24 -32.52
N GLY A 153 -9.13 26.26 -31.60
CA GLY A 153 -8.74 24.87 -31.87
C GLY A 153 -7.28 24.53 -32.20
N LEU A 154 -6.53 24.04 -31.21
CA LEU A 154 -5.48 23.04 -31.44
C LEU A 154 -5.44 22.03 -30.29
N LEU A 155 -5.81 20.79 -30.59
CA LEU A 155 -5.34 19.61 -29.88
C LEU A 155 -3.81 19.56 -30.00
N VAL A 156 -3.10 19.55 -28.87
CA VAL A 156 -1.74 19.00 -28.82
C VAL A 156 -1.68 18.02 -27.65
N VAL A 157 -1.80 16.75 -28.01
CA VAL A 157 -1.27 15.63 -27.23
C VAL A 157 0.25 15.80 -27.21
N GLY A 158 0.83 15.95 -26.02
CA GLY A 158 2.27 16.11 -25.83
C GLY A 158 2.73 15.35 -24.59
N LEU A 159 3.04 14.07 -24.79
CA LEU A 159 3.75 13.18 -23.86
C LEU A 159 5.01 13.84 -23.30
N VAL A 160 5.06 14.03 -21.98
CA VAL A 160 6.34 14.22 -21.28
C VAL A 160 6.85 12.84 -20.88
N LEU A 161 7.75 12.30 -21.68
CA LEU A 161 8.63 11.20 -21.29
C LEU A 161 9.54 11.71 -20.16
N LEU A 162 9.31 11.23 -18.94
CA LEU A 162 10.25 11.44 -17.85
C LEU A 162 11.54 10.67 -18.15
N ALA A 163 12.62 11.43 -18.23
CA ALA A 163 13.96 10.96 -18.47
C ALA A 163 14.41 9.93 -17.42
N GLY A 164 14.59 8.70 -17.88
CA GLY A 164 15.50 7.74 -17.28
C GLY A 164 16.16 6.95 -18.41
N LEU A 165 17.45 6.64 -18.27
CA LEU A 165 18.14 5.55 -18.97
C LEU A 165 18.86 5.86 -20.30
N ALA A 166 19.90 6.72 -20.28
CA ALA A 166 20.90 6.73 -21.36
C ALA A 166 22.38 6.85 -20.94
N ILE A 167 22.73 6.96 -19.65
CA ILE A 167 24.15 7.01 -19.23
C ILE A 167 24.61 5.80 -18.38
N TYR A 168 23.72 4.93 -17.91
CA TYR A 168 24.11 3.83 -17.01
C TYR A 168 24.26 2.43 -17.66
N LEU A 169 24.30 2.31 -18.99
CA LEU A 169 24.62 1.02 -19.66
C LEU A 169 25.95 1.00 -20.43
N ALA A 170 26.79 2.03 -20.33
CA ALA A 170 28.08 2.07 -21.01
C ALA A 170 29.29 1.68 -20.12
N LYS A 171 29.10 1.15 -18.91
CA LYS A 171 30.22 0.81 -18.00
C LYS A 171 30.21 -0.60 -17.40
N ARG A 172 29.62 -1.57 -18.10
CA ARG A 172 29.89 -2.99 -17.84
C ARG A 172 30.14 -3.71 -19.17
N GLY A 173 31.39 -3.69 -19.65
CA GLY A 173 31.74 -4.42 -20.87
C GLY A 173 33.06 -4.06 -21.54
N ARG A 174 34.14 -3.84 -20.79
CA ARG A 174 35.51 -4.18 -21.21
C ARG A 174 36.36 -4.40 -19.97
#